data_AF-A0A4U2D684-F1
#
_entry.id   AF-A0A4U2D684-F1
#
_cell.length_a   1.000
_cell.length_b   1.000
_cell.length_c   1.000
_cell.angle_alpha   90.00
_cell.angle_beta   90.00
_cell.angle_gamma   90.00
#
_symmetry.space_group_name_H-M   'P 1'
#
loop_
_entity.id
_entity.type
_entity.pdbx_description
1 polymer ?
#
loop_
_entity_poly.entity_id
_entity_poly.type
_entity_poly.pdbx_seq_one_letter_code
_entity_poly.pdbx_strand_id
1 'polypeptide(L)'
;YINYFFLLLLVIFSFNSFGYESYSFPVNTQINRANLYDYSISVDLSDEFIALKYDSENETFLNGRFYSYIRTNIPTSTGDSFEYSYNISEFTSKCVLNDSGETMYDDFVDLYIDRKHYSDILDIPNFEFNNIKNTEYENSTNEFELVTNKNIPSDEPLDCNGRITFNVELQL
;
A
#
# COMPACT_ATOMS: atom_id res chain seq x y z
N TYR A 1 -32.64 41.58 81.78
CA TYR A 1 -31.93 40.31 81.55
C TYR A 1 -32.00 39.98 80.06
N ILE A 2 -31.01 40.44 79.30
CA ILE A 2 -30.95 40.33 77.83
C ILE A 2 -29.97 39.22 77.47
N ASN A 3 -30.40 38.41 76.50
CA ASN A 3 -29.70 37.34 75.79
C ASN A 3 -28.25 37.68 75.43
N TYR A 4 -27.28 37.08 76.12
CA TYR A 4 -25.87 37.02 75.68
C TYR A 4 -25.44 35.62 75.22
N PHE A 5 -26.31 34.61 75.33
CA PHE A 5 -25.96 33.23 74.99
C PHE A 5 -26.09 32.89 73.49
N PHE A 6 -26.78 33.72 72.71
CA PHE A 6 -27.03 33.46 71.29
C PHE A 6 -25.97 34.05 70.34
N LEU A 7 -25.09 34.95 70.82
CA LEU A 7 -24.11 35.64 69.97
C LEU A 7 -22.76 34.92 69.88
N LEU A 8 -22.50 33.92 70.73
CA LEU A 8 -21.24 33.17 70.70
C LEU A 8 -21.28 31.92 69.80
N LEU A 9 -22.46 31.54 69.30
CA LEU A 9 -22.64 30.34 68.48
C LEU A 9 -22.53 30.58 66.97
N LEU A 10 -22.36 31.83 66.53
CA LEU A 10 -22.29 32.20 65.11
C LEU A 10 -20.86 32.39 64.56
N VAL A 11 -19.82 32.15 65.37
CA VAL A 11 -18.42 32.42 64.97
C VAL A 11 -17.67 31.16 64.49
N ILE A 12 -18.29 29.97 64.48
CA ILE A 12 -17.55 28.70 64.24
C ILE A 12 -17.74 28.12 62.81
N PHE A 13 -18.52 28.74 61.94
CA PHE A 13 -18.70 28.24 60.56
C PHE A 13 -18.15 29.18 59.50
N SER A 14 -16.86 29.48 59.58
CA SER A 14 -16.08 29.93 58.43
C SER A 14 -14.89 28.98 58.24
N PHE A 15 -15.22 27.70 58.03
CA PHE A 15 -14.29 26.77 57.39
C PHE A 15 -14.08 27.29 55.96
N ASN A 16 -12.93 27.92 55.74
CA ASN A 16 -12.39 28.14 54.41
C ASN A 16 -12.28 26.76 53.73
N SER A 17 -13.27 26.43 52.91
CA SER A 17 -13.18 25.37 51.94
C SER A 17 -12.13 25.79 50.92
N PHE A 18 -10.87 25.45 51.16
CA PHE A 18 -9.88 25.38 50.10
C PHE A 18 -10.31 24.25 49.17
N GLY A 19 -11.11 24.61 48.16
CA GLY A 19 -11.37 23.73 47.04
C GLY A 19 -10.05 23.54 46.32
N TYR A 20 -9.47 22.34 46.42
CA TYR A 20 -8.37 21.97 45.54
C TYR A 20 -8.96 21.73 44.15
N GLU A 21 -8.70 22.64 43.22
CA GLU A 21 -8.95 22.40 41.80
C GLU A 21 -7.92 21.36 41.32
N SER A 22 -8.35 20.11 41.21
CA SER A 22 -7.55 19.05 40.61
C SER A 22 -7.69 19.11 39.09
N TYR A 23 -6.69 19.67 38.42
CA TYR A 23 -6.59 19.60 36.96
C TYR A 23 -6.07 18.23 36.54
N SER A 24 -6.98 17.37 36.08
CA SER A 24 -6.63 16.14 35.40
C SER A 24 -6.18 16.47 33.98
N PHE A 25 -4.89 16.31 33.69
CA PHE A 25 -4.39 16.32 32.32
C PHE A 25 -4.38 14.88 31.81
N PRO A 26 -5.38 14.45 31.01
CA PRO A 26 -5.33 13.13 30.41
C PRO A 26 -4.15 13.09 29.44
N VAL A 27 -3.08 12.42 29.84
CA VAL A 27 -1.98 12.08 28.93
C VAL A 27 -2.47 10.90 28.10
N ASN A 28 -2.91 11.19 26.87
CA ASN A 28 -3.21 10.15 25.92
C ASN A 28 -1.97 9.90 25.07
N THR A 29 -1.39 8.70 25.19
CA THR A 29 -0.26 8.27 24.37
C THR A 29 -0.75 7.25 23.37
N GLN A 30 -0.61 7.55 22.08
CA GLN A 30 -0.81 6.58 21.02
C GLN A 30 0.52 5.87 20.77
N ILE A 31 0.56 4.57 21.01
CA ILE A 31 1.70 3.73 20.65
C ILE A 31 1.40 3.17 19.26
N ASN A 32 2.18 3.54 18.25
CA ASN A 32 2.13 2.89 16.95
C ASN A 32 2.75 1.50 17.08
N ARG A 33 1.90 0.48 17.15
CA ARG A 33 2.30 -0.93 17.32
C ARG A 33 3.12 -1.45 16.16
N ALA A 34 2.96 -0.92 14.95
CA ALA A 34 3.74 -1.35 13.79
C ALA A 34 5.24 -1.09 13.95
N ASN A 35 5.62 -0.05 14.71
CA ASN A 35 7.02 0.27 15.00
C ASN A 35 7.62 -0.61 16.12
N LEU A 36 6.83 -1.49 16.74
CA LEU A 36 7.26 -2.36 17.85
C LEU A 36 7.50 -3.81 17.42
N TYR A 37 7.12 -4.19 16.21
CA TYR A 37 7.31 -5.54 15.68
C TYR A 37 8.39 -5.53 14.60
N ASP A 38 9.26 -6.53 14.61
CA ASP A 38 10.14 -6.83 13.49
C ASP A 38 9.27 -7.47 12.40
N TYR A 39 8.74 -6.64 11.51
CA TYR A 39 7.89 -7.10 10.41
C TYR A 39 8.71 -7.29 9.13
N SER A 40 8.37 -8.32 8.37
CA SER A 40 8.98 -8.62 7.08
C SER A 40 7.89 -8.85 6.06
N ILE A 41 7.96 -8.16 4.92
CA ILE A 41 7.13 -8.42 3.75
C ILE A 41 8.00 -9.16 2.74
N SER A 42 7.46 -10.25 2.20
CA SER A 42 8.06 -11.04 1.13
C SER A 42 7.12 -11.06 -0.06
N VAL A 43 7.70 -10.93 -1.26
CA VAL A 43 6.97 -10.91 -2.52
C VAL A 43 7.60 -11.97 -3.43
N ASP A 44 6.79 -12.93 -3.86
CA ASP A 44 7.16 -13.89 -4.89
C ASP A 44 6.34 -13.63 -6.16
N LEU A 45 6.93 -13.84 -7.33
CA LEU A 45 6.22 -13.75 -8.61
C LEU A 45 5.93 -15.15 -9.15
N SER A 46 4.81 -15.32 -9.86
CA SER A 46 4.58 -16.54 -10.64
C SER A 46 5.61 -16.70 -11.74
N ASP A 47 6.00 -15.58 -12.35
CA ASP A 47 6.91 -15.51 -13.49
C ASP A 47 7.81 -14.27 -13.34
N GLU A 48 9.12 -14.48 -13.25
CA GLU A 48 10.10 -13.37 -13.25
C GLU A 48 10.34 -12.82 -14.66
N PHE A 49 10.01 -13.61 -15.69
CA PHE A 49 10.18 -13.26 -17.10
C PHE A 49 8.94 -13.67 -17.89
N ILE A 50 8.40 -12.74 -18.68
CA ILE A 50 7.20 -12.95 -19.47
C ILE A 50 7.52 -12.66 -20.94
N ALA A 51 7.41 -13.69 -21.78
CA ALA A 51 7.53 -13.54 -23.21
C ALA A 51 6.15 -13.26 -23.82
N LEU A 52 5.92 -12.03 -24.27
CA LEU A 52 4.70 -11.67 -24.99
C LEU A 52 4.75 -12.23 -26.41
N LYS A 53 3.71 -12.95 -26.82
CA LYS A 53 3.63 -13.51 -28.18
C LYS A 53 3.19 -12.43 -29.16
N TYR A 54 3.96 -12.23 -30.22
CA TYR A 54 3.58 -11.33 -31.30
C TYR A 54 2.47 -11.94 -32.17
N ASP A 55 1.46 -11.13 -32.49
CA ASP A 55 0.37 -11.41 -33.40
C ASP A 55 0.53 -10.57 -34.67
N SER A 56 1.00 -11.22 -35.74
CA SER A 56 1.25 -10.57 -37.03
C SER A 56 -0.01 -10.16 -37.78
N GLU A 57 -1.18 -10.74 -37.47
CA GLU A 57 -2.43 -10.37 -38.14
C GLU A 57 -2.94 -9.01 -37.64
N ASN A 58 -2.75 -8.74 -36.35
CA ASN A 58 -3.18 -7.52 -35.69
C ASN A 58 -2.02 -6.53 -35.42
N GLU A 59 -0.79 -6.89 -35.83
CA GLU A 59 0.44 -6.12 -35.61
C GLU A 59 0.62 -5.68 -34.15
N THR A 60 0.40 -6.59 -33.21
CA THR A 60 0.42 -6.30 -31.77
C THR A 60 0.95 -7.48 -30.96
N PHE A 61 1.30 -7.27 -29.70
CA PHE A 61 1.60 -8.37 -28.79
C PHE A 61 0.35 -8.81 -28.04
N LEU A 62 0.17 -10.13 -27.90
CA LEU A 62 -0.86 -10.70 -27.04
C LEU A 62 -0.59 -10.36 -25.58
N ASN A 63 -1.66 -10.11 -24.83
CA ASN A 63 -1.57 -9.76 -23.41
C ASN A 63 -0.80 -10.81 -22.60
N GLY A 64 0.05 -10.33 -21.70
CA GLY A 64 0.76 -11.15 -20.71
C GLY A 64 0.08 -11.10 -19.37
N ARG A 65 0.20 -12.15 -18.57
CA ARG A 65 -0.31 -12.19 -17.19
C ARG A 65 0.66 -12.89 -16.26
N PHE A 66 0.75 -12.38 -15.04
CA PHE A 66 1.50 -13.00 -13.94
C PHE A 66 0.85 -12.65 -12.60
N TYR A 67 1.25 -13.35 -11.54
CA TYR A 67 0.74 -13.13 -10.20
C TYR A 67 1.85 -12.70 -9.25
N SER A 68 1.51 -11.77 -8.35
CA SER A 68 2.32 -11.40 -7.19
C SER A 68 1.74 -12.09 -5.96
N TYR A 69 2.57 -12.82 -5.21
CA TYR A 69 2.23 -13.47 -3.96
C TYR A 69 2.93 -12.75 -2.81
N ILE A 70 2.15 -12.02 -2.01
CA ILE A 70 2.70 -11.23 -0.91
C ILE A 70 2.40 -11.94 0.40
N ARG A 71 3.44 -12.09 1.24
CA ARG A 71 3.33 -12.68 2.58
C ARG A 71 4.04 -11.80 3.58
N THR A 72 3.40 -11.57 4.72
CA THR A 72 3.99 -10.89 5.87
C THR A 72 4.11 -11.83 7.06
N ASN A 73 4.91 -11.49 8.06
CA ASN A 73 4.92 -12.13 9.37
C ASN A 73 4.05 -11.39 10.41
N ILE A 74 3.30 -10.37 9.98
CA ILE A 74 2.32 -9.68 10.81
C ILE A 74 1.19 -10.67 11.15
N PRO A 75 0.94 -10.96 12.45
CA PRO A 75 -0.11 -11.89 12.83
C PRO A 75 -1.50 -11.31 12.58
N THR A 76 -2.41 -12.13 12.06
CA THR A 76 -3.83 -11.76 11.86
C THR A 76 -4.55 -11.40 13.18
N SER A 77 -3.99 -11.79 14.33
CA SER A 77 -4.56 -11.59 15.66
C SER A 77 -4.29 -10.21 16.28
N THR A 78 -3.51 -9.35 15.63
CA THR A 78 -3.20 -8.00 16.12
C THR A 78 -4.47 -7.14 16.24
N GLY A 79 -5.43 -7.35 15.33
CA GLY A 79 -6.68 -6.58 15.26
C GLY A 79 -6.51 -5.18 14.67
N ASP A 80 -5.30 -4.83 14.23
CA ASP A 80 -4.98 -3.59 13.53
C ASP A 80 -5.22 -3.80 12.02
N SER A 81 -5.78 -2.80 11.31
CA SER A 81 -5.86 -2.85 9.85
C SER A 81 -4.58 -2.27 9.26
N PHE A 82 -3.84 -3.08 8.52
CA PHE A 82 -2.64 -2.64 7.81
C PHE A 82 -2.95 -2.42 6.34
N GLU A 83 -2.54 -1.26 5.83
CA GLU A 83 -2.61 -0.96 4.41
C GLU A 83 -1.24 -1.19 3.77
N TYR A 84 -1.26 -1.70 2.54
CA TYR A 84 -0.05 -1.96 1.77
C TYR A 84 -0.12 -1.20 0.46
N SER A 85 1.02 -0.72 -0.02
CA SER A 85 1.11 -0.03 -1.32
C SER A 85 2.12 -0.71 -2.23
N TYR A 86 1.84 -0.68 -3.54
CA TYR A 86 2.84 -0.99 -4.55
C TYR A 86 3.60 0.29 -4.87
N ASN A 87 4.91 0.26 -4.71
CA ASN A 87 5.81 1.31 -5.15
C ASN A 87 6.52 0.83 -6.42
N ILE A 88 5.99 1.19 -7.58
CA ILE A 88 6.59 0.86 -8.87
C ILE A 88 7.66 1.90 -9.18
N SER A 89 8.93 1.49 -9.17
CA SER A 89 10.06 2.38 -9.45
C SER A 89 10.42 2.44 -10.93
N GLU A 90 10.05 1.41 -11.70
CA GLU A 90 10.32 1.34 -13.14
C GLU A 90 9.20 0.57 -13.83
N PHE A 91 8.65 1.16 -14.89
CA PHE A 91 7.73 0.49 -15.80
C PHE A 91 7.99 1.03 -17.20
N THR A 92 8.65 0.24 -18.03
CA THR A 92 9.07 0.67 -19.38
C THR A 92 8.85 -0.43 -20.39
N SER A 93 8.55 -0.03 -21.62
CA SER A 93 8.52 -0.91 -22.79
C SER A 93 9.11 -0.17 -23.98
N LYS A 94 9.98 -0.82 -24.76
CA LYS A 94 10.60 -0.22 -25.93
C LYS A 94 10.91 -1.24 -27.02
N CYS A 95 10.80 -0.82 -28.27
CA CYS A 95 11.26 -1.56 -29.44
C CYS A 95 12.34 -0.76 -30.15
N VAL A 96 13.46 -1.41 -30.42
CA VAL A 96 14.59 -0.82 -31.13
C VAL A 96 14.85 -1.54 -32.43
N LEU A 97 15.32 -0.80 -33.43
CA LEU A 97 15.77 -1.36 -34.71
C LEU A 97 17.03 -2.20 -34.48
N ASN A 98 17.04 -3.45 -34.97
CA ASN A 98 18.16 -4.38 -34.71
C ASN A 98 19.51 -3.86 -35.21
N ASP A 99 19.53 -3.12 -36.32
CA ASP A 99 20.76 -2.69 -36.97
C ASP A 99 21.32 -1.36 -36.41
N SER A 100 20.44 -0.42 -36.04
CA SER A 100 20.83 0.93 -35.58
C SER A 100 20.73 1.12 -34.07
N GLY A 101 19.93 0.30 -33.38
CA GLY A 101 19.55 0.50 -31.98
C GLY A 101 18.63 1.71 -31.75
N GLU A 102 18.09 2.31 -32.81
CA GLU A 102 17.17 3.45 -32.73
C GLU A 102 15.84 3.01 -32.13
N THR A 103 15.33 3.76 -31.16
CA THR A 103 14.01 3.52 -30.56
C THR A 103 12.93 3.93 -31.53
N MET A 104 12.12 2.97 -31.97
CA MET A 104 10.99 3.20 -32.87
C MET A 104 9.68 3.33 -32.10
N TYR A 105 9.56 2.56 -31.02
CA TYR A 105 8.39 2.55 -30.16
C TYR A 105 8.82 2.54 -28.70
N ASP A 106 8.18 3.37 -27.89
CA ASP A 106 8.28 3.42 -26.44
C ASP A 106 6.88 3.28 -25.83
N ASP A 107 6.81 2.95 -24.53
CA ASP A 107 5.60 2.96 -23.71
C ASP A 107 4.35 2.44 -24.44
N PHE A 108 4.47 1.21 -24.96
CA PHE A 108 3.44 0.52 -25.75
C PHE A 108 2.69 -0.56 -24.97
N VAL A 109 3.08 -0.78 -23.70
CA VAL A 109 2.45 -1.71 -22.78
C VAL A 109 1.85 -0.93 -21.62
N ASP A 110 0.58 -1.16 -21.35
CA ASP A 110 -0.14 -0.68 -20.18
C ASP A 110 -0.16 -1.76 -19.09
N LEU A 111 -0.09 -1.32 -17.84
CA LEU A 111 -0.16 -2.20 -16.67
C LEU A 111 -1.57 -2.18 -16.05
N TYR A 112 -2.09 -3.38 -15.82
CA TYR A 112 -3.32 -3.61 -15.08
C TYR A 112 -2.99 -4.42 -13.83
N ILE A 113 -3.50 -3.99 -12.68
CA ILE A 113 -3.43 -4.75 -11.42
C ILE A 113 -4.86 -5.06 -10.99
N ASP A 114 -5.17 -6.34 -10.77
CA ASP A 114 -6.49 -6.86 -10.45
C ASP A 114 -7.59 -6.35 -11.41
N ARG A 115 -7.26 -6.33 -12.71
CA ARG A 115 -8.11 -5.88 -13.82
C ARG A 115 -8.42 -4.37 -13.82
N LYS A 116 -7.68 -3.58 -13.04
CA LYS A 116 -7.78 -2.11 -13.05
C LYS A 116 -6.57 -1.49 -13.75
N HIS A 117 -6.84 -0.59 -14.69
CA HIS A 117 -5.84 0.18 -15.40
C HIS A 117 -5.34 1.34 -14.55
N TYR A 118 -4.03 1.60 -14.61
CA TYR A 118 -3.38 2.73 -13.98
C TYR A 118 -2.57 3.50 -15.03
N SER A 119 -3.10 4.65 -15.47
CA SER A 119 -2.42 5.52 -16.43
C SER A 119 -1.19 6.21 -15.84
N ASP A 120 -1.18 6.39 -14.52
CA ASP A 120 -0.01 6.80 -13.76
C ASP A 120 0.23 5.71 -12.69
N ILE A 121 1.45 5.18 -12.66
CA ILE A 121 1.85 4.17 -11.66
C ILE A 121 1.83 4.72 -10.23
N LEU A 122 1.83 6.04 -10.06
CA LEU A 122 1.67 6.71 -8.76
C LEU A 122 0.22 6.68 -8.24
N ASP A 123 -0.76 6.39 -9.10
CA ASP A 123 -2.19 6.36 -8.75
C ASP A 123 -2.66 4.99 -8.25
N ILE A 124 -1.75 4.03 -8.05
CA ILE A 124 -2.10 2.70 -7.52
C ILE A 124 -2.51 2.87 -6.05
N PRO A 125 -3.78 2.58 -5.70
CA PRO A 125 -4.25 2.73 -4.33
C PRO A 125 -3.62 1.70 -3.42
N ASN A 126 -3.63 2.02 -2.13
CA ASN A 126 -3.35 1.03 -1.11
C ASN A 126 -4.35 -0.11 -1.19
N PHE A 127 -3.90 -1.30 -0.78
CA PHE A 127 -4.71 -2.50 -0.69
C PHE A 127 -4.53 -3.15 0.68
N GLU A 128 -5.58 -3.82 1.12
CA GLU A 128 -5.57 -4.63 2.34
C GLU A 128 -5.37 -6.09 1.97
N PHE A 129 -4.70 -6.84 2.83
CA PHE A 129 -4.58 -8.28 2.65
C PHE A 129 -5.92 -8.95 2.98
N ASN A 130 -6.38 -9.80 2.06
CA ASN A 130 -7.56 -10.61 2.31
C ASN A 130 -7.20 -11.65 3.38
N ASN A 131 -7.66 -11.45 4.61
CA ASN A 131 -7.45 -12.38 5.71
C ASN A 131 -8.03 -13.77 5.38
N ILE A 132 -7.20 -14.65 4.81
CA ILE A 132 -7.54 -16.05 4.64
C ILE A 132 -7.49 -16.67 6.04
N LYS A 133 -8.67 -17.01 6.59
CA LYS A 133 -8.89 -17.49 7.97
C LYS A 133 -8.09 -18.75 8.40
N ASN A 134 -7.23 -19.28 7.54
CA ASN A 134 -6.48 -20.51 7.73
C ASN A 134 -4.97 -20.31 7.85
N THR A 135 -4.46 -19.07 7.83
CA THR A 135 -3.04 -18.76 8.06
C THR A 135 -2.89 -17.91 9.32
N GLU A 136 -1.82 -18.14 10.08
CA GLU A 136 -1.48 -17.34 11.28
C GLU A 136 -1.10 -15.89 10.89
N TYR A 137 -0.62 -15.72 9.66
CA TYR A 137 -0.11 -14.47 9.11
C TYR A 137 -0.96 -13.97 7.93
N GLU A 138 -0.91 -12.67 7.68
CA GLU A 138 -1.59 -12.04 6.55
C GLU A 138 -0.90 -12.36 5.20
N ASN A 139 -1.69 -12.43 4.13
CA ASN A 139 -1.20 -12.64 2.76
C ASN A 139 -2.14 -12.04 1.71
N SER A 140 -1.62 -11.80 0.51
CA SER A 140 -2.39 -11.36 -0.66
C SER A 140 -1.88 -12.02 -1.93
N THR A 141 -2.75 -12.11 -2.92
CA THR A 141 -2.41 -12.48 -4.29
C THR A 141 -3.03 -11.47 -5.23
N ASN A 142 -2.21 -10.81 -6.03
CA ASN A 142 -2.67 -9.81 -7.00
C ASN A 142 -2.33 -10.28 -8.41
N GLU A 143 -3.27 -10.10 -9.34
CA GLU A 143 -3.08 -10.39 -10.76
C GLU A 143 -2.50 -9.17 -11.47
N PHE A 144 -1.42 -9.36 -12.21
CA PHE A 144 -0.83 -8.35 -13.08
C PHE A 144 -1.12 -8.75 -14.54
N GLU A 145 -1.66 -7.82 -15.32
CA GLU A 145 -1.90 -8.00 -16.76
C GLU A 145 -1.18 -6.90 -17.55
N LEU A 146 -0.45 -7.31 -18.58
CA LEU A 146 0.30 -6.46 -19.50
C LEU A 146 -0.49 -6.38 -20.81
N VAL A 147 -0.99 -5.20 -21.14
CA VAL A 147 -1.85 -4.99 -22.31
C VAL A 147 -1.12 -4.13 -23.32
N THR A 148 -1.00 -4.59 -24.55
CA THR A 148 -0.36 -3.79 -25.61
C THR A 148 -1.38 -2.86 -26.24
N ASN A 149 -1.07 -1.56 -26.30
CA ASN A 149 -1.97 -0.51 -26.76
C ASN A 149 -1.52 0.19 -28.06
N LYS A 150 -0.34 -0.13 -28.59
CA LYS A 150 0.17 0.37 -29.87
C LYS A 150 0.36 -0.75 -30.87
N ASN A 151 0.08 -0.45 -32.13
CA ASN A 151 0.44 -1.31 -33.25
C ASN A 151 1.94 -1.18 -33.51
N ILE A 152 2.61 -2.33 -33.63
CA ILE A 152 4.04 -2.45 -33.91
C ILE A 152 4.14 -3.29 -35.19
N PRO A 153 4.28 -2.65 -36.36
CA PRO A 153 4.39 -3.31 -37.65
C PRO A 153 5.55 -4.31 -37.71
N SER A 154 5.40 -5.36 -38.52
CA SER A 154 6.42 -6.41 -38.71
C SER A 154 7.29 -6.20 -39.96
N ASP A 155 7.24 -5.02 -40.58
CA ASP A 155 8.00 -4.69 -41.78
C ASP A 155 9.48 -4.45 -41.48
N GLU A 156 9.81 -4.11 -40.23
CA GLU A 156 11.17 -3.92 -39.75
C GLU A 156 11.59 -4.97 -38.69
N PRO A 157 12.86 -5.39 -38.67
CA PRO A 157 13.38 -6.30 -37.64
C PRO A 157 13.61 -5.53 -36.34
N LEU A 158 12.62 -5.55 -35.46
CA LEU A 158 12.65 -4.88 -34.15
C LEU A 158 12.97 -5.87 -33.02
N ASP A 159 13.74 -5.40 -32.03
CA ASP A 159 13.93 -6.06 -30.73
C ASP A 159 13.16 -5.29 -29.66
N CYS A 160 12.14 -5.92 -29.10
CA CYS A 160 11.21 -5.34 -28.14
C CYS A 160 11.45 -5.91 -26.75
N ASN A 161 11.70 -5.03 -25.78
CA ASN A 161 11.97 -5.40 -24.40
C ASN A 161 11.26 -4.44 -23.44
N GLY A 162 10.91 -4.94 -22.26
CA GLY A 162 10.32 -4.15 -21.19
C GLY A 162 10.90 -4.51 -19.83
N ARG A 163 10.63 -3.65 -18.84
CA ARG A 163 11.04 -3.87 -17.46
C ARG A 163 10.01 -3.30 -16.50
N ILE A 164 9.73 -4.08 -15.46
CA ILE A 164 8.90 -3.67 -14.33
C ILE A 164 9.70 -3.92 -13.06
N THR A 165 9.87 -2.88 -12.26
CA THR A 165 10.51 -2.96 -10.94
C THR A 165 9.55 -2.35 -9.93
N PHE A 166 9.19 -3.11 -8.91
CA PHE A 166 8.30 -2.65 -7.86
C PHE A 166 8.69 -3.21 -6.50
N ASN A 167 8.26 -2.51 -5.45
CA ASN A 167 8.33 -2.95 -4.06
C ASN A 167 6.92 -2.92 -3.44
N VAL A 168 6.74 -3.67 -2.36
CA VAL A 168 5.53 -3.59 -1.53
C VAL A 168 5.92 -2.99 -0.19
N GLU A 169 5.22 -1.94 0.21
CA GLU A 169 5.49 -1.19 1.43
C GLU A 169 4.28 -1.25 2.38
N LEU A 170 4.56 -1.29 3.68
CA LEU A 170 3.55 -1.13 4.72
C LEU A 170 3.27 0.38 4.92
N GLN A 171 2.00 0.77 4.83
CA GLN A 171 1.54 2.13 5.10
C GLN A 171 0.91 2.18 6.51
N LEU A 172 1.28 3.20 7.31
CA LEU A 172 0.91 3.36 8.72
C LEU A 172 0.18 4.67 9.01
#